data_AF-A0A2M7YMZ1-F1
#
_entry.id   AF-A0A2M7YMZ1-F1
#
_cell.length_a   1.000
_cell.length_b   1.000
_cell.length_c   1.000
_cell.angle_alpha   90.00
_cell.angle_beta   90.00
_cell.angle_gamma   90.00
#
_symmetry.space_group_name_H-M   'P 1'
#
loop_
_entity.id
_entity.type
_entity.pdbx_description
1 polymer ?
#
loop_
_entity_poly.entity_id
_entity_poly.type
_entity_poly.pdbx_seq_one_letter_code
_entity_poly.pdbx_strand_id
1 'polypeptide(L)' 'MRILYEYTKIQTTKVRRKDLIYPELSYKIMGILFRVWTNVGSNHKENFYQKAVAQDFKEDDFPFEE' A
#
# COMPACT_ATOMS: atom_id res chain seq x y z
N MET A 1 28.92 18.50 5.65
CA MET A 1 29.11 18.03 4.26
C MET A 1 29.15 16.50 4.15
N ARG A 2 29.93 15.76 4.95
CA ARG A 2 30.05 14.28 4.85
C ARG A 2 28.75 13.50 5.10
N ILE A 3 27.91 13.96 6.02
CA ILE A 3 26.65 13.30 6.41
C ILE A 3 25.60 13.36 5.28
N LEU A 4 25.50 14.48 4.55
CA LEU A 4 24.56 14.62 3.43
C LEU A 4 24.91 13.72 2.22
N TYR A 5 26.20 13.42 2.03
CA TYR A 5 26.66 12.50 0.98
C TYR A 5 26.35 11.03 1.32
N GLU A 6 26.30 10.66 2.59
CA GLU A 6 25.89 9.31 3.01
C GLU A 6 24.38 9.08 2.85
N TYR A 7 23.55 10.07 3.16
CA TYR A 7 22.09 10.00 2.95
C TYR A 7 21.69 9.91 1.47
N THR A 8 22.45 10.52 0.57
CA THR A 8 22.21 10.46 -0.89
C THR A 8 22.72 9.17 -1.53
N LYS A 9 23.50 8.36 -0.82
CA LYS A 9 23.96 7.03 -1.24
C LYS A 9 22.99 5.89 -0.90
N ILE A 10 21.78 6.19 -0.44
CA ILE A 10 20.73 5.17 -0.24
C ILE A 10 20.18 4.76 -1.63
N GLN A 11 20.99 3.94 -2.31
CA GLN A 11 20.65 2.90 -3.28
C GLN A 11 19.66 3.28 -4.41
N THR A 12 20.21 3.75 -5.54
CA THR A 12 19.54 3.87 -6.84
C THR A 12 19.31 2.51 -7.53
N THR A 13 19.04 1.44 -6.79
CA THR A 13 18.74 0.15 -7.41
C THR A 13 17.30 0.15 -7.89
N LYS A 14 17.11 0.26 -9.21
CA LYS A 14 15.78 0.18 -9.84
C LYS A 14 15.16 -1.21 -9.57
N VAL A 15 14.26 -1.28 -8.60
CA VAL A 15 13.49 -2.49 -8.28
C VAL A 15 12.60 -2.85 -9.47
N ARG A 16 12.70 -4.08 -9.95
CA ARG A 16 11.84 -4.62 -11.01
C ARG A 16 10.82 -5.55 -10.37
N ARG A 17 9.69 -5.80 -11.07
CA ARG A 17 8.64 -6.71 -10.60
C ARG A 17 9.18 -8.09 -10.17
N LYS A 18 10.14 -8.63 -10.91
CA LYS A 18 10.78 -9.92 -10.61
C LYS A 18 11.63 -9.94 -9.33
N ASP A 19 11.97 -8.76 -8.83
CA ASP A 19 12.73 -8.60 -7.58
C ASP A 19 11.77 -8.58 -6.37
N LEU A 20 10.44 -8.56 -6.58
CA LEU A 20 9.41 -8.60 -5.52
C LEU A 20 9.02 -10.04 -5.17
N ILE A 21 8.84 -10.32 -3.88
CA ILE A 21 8.46 -11.64 -3.37
C ILE A 21 6.98 -11.94 -3.69
N TYR A 22 6.09 -10.95 -3.54
CA TYR A 22 4.65 -11.11 -3.73
C TYR A 22 4.04 -10.01 -4.61
N PRO A 23 4.47 -9.86 -5.88
CA PRO A 23 4.03 -8.77 -6.73
C PRO A 23 2.51 -8.75 -6.90
N GLU A 24 1.88 -9.88 -7.23
CA GLU A 24 0.42 -9.94 -7.45
C GLU A 24 -0.36 -9.57 -6.19
N LEU A 25 0.01 -10.14 -5.04
CA LEU A 25 -0.65 -9.89 -3.76
C LEU A 25 -0.50 -8.43 -3.35
N SER A 26 0.73 -7.89 -3.39
CA SER A 26 1.00 -6.50 -3.00
C SER A 26 0.25 -5.52 -3.88
N TYR A 27 0.24 -5.72 -5.20
CA TYR A 27 -0.49 -4.83 -6.11
C TYR A 27 -2.00 -4.97 -5.98
N LYS A 28 -2.53 -6.17 -5.69
CA LYS A 28 -3.95 -6.36 -5.38
C LYS A 28 -4.36 -5.57 -4.14
N ILE A 29 -3.61 -5.70 -3.04
CA ILE A 29 -3.85 -4.95 -1.80
C ILE A 29 -3.79 -3.45 -2.06
N MET A 30 -2.73 -2.96 -2.72
CA MET A 30 -2.60 -1.53 -3.03
C MET A 30 -3.76 -1.01 -3.88
N GLY A 31 -4.20 -1.79 -4.88
CA GLY A 31 -5.36 -1.44 -5.70
C GLY A 31 -6.62 -1.25 -4.86
N ILE A 32 -6.86 -2.15 -3.91
CA ILE A 32 -7.99 -2.05 -2.96
C ILE A 32 -7.88 -0.78 -2.11
N LEU A 33 -6.71 -0.52 -1.51
CA LEU A 33 -6.49 0.68 -0.70
C LEU A 33 -6.69 1.99 -1.50
N PHE A 34 -6.29 2.01 -2.77
CA PHE A 34 -6.52 3.17 -3.65
C PHE A 34 -8.01 3.36 -3.98
N ARG A 35 -8.78 2.28 -4.15
CA ARG A 35 -10.24 2.39 -4.33
C ARG A 35 -10.90 2.96 -3.09
N VAL A 36 -10.54 2.47 -1.91
CA VAL A 36 -11.01 3.03 -0.63
C VAL A 36 -10.71 4.52 -0.56
N TRP A 37 -9.47 4.94 -0.85
CA TRP A 37 -9.11 6.37 -0.86
C TRP A 37 -9.93 7.18 -1.89
N THR A 38 -10.13 6.64 -3.08
CA THR A 38 -10.89 7.29 -4.15
C THR A 38 -12.37 7.48 -3.78
N ASN A 39 -12.95 6.51 -3.06
CA ASN A 39 -14.35 6.53 -2.67
C ASN A 39 -14.61 7.31 -1.37
N VAL A 40 -13.72 7.18 -0.39
CA VAL A 40 -13.86 7.79 0.94
C VAL A 40 -13.34 9.22 0.97
N GLY A 41 -12.23 9.50 0.28
CA GLY A 41 -11.54 10.79 0.36
C GLY A 41 -10.84 11.00 1.71
N SER A 42 -10.51 12.26 2.02
CA SER A 42 -9.77 12.64 3.22
C SER A 42 -10.69 13.01 4.41
N ASN A 43 -10.10 13.33 5.57
CA ASN A 43 -10.79 13.83 6.79
C ASN A 43 -11.66 12.81 7.55
N HIS A 44 -11.48 11.51 7.32
CA HIS A 44 -12.07 10.47 8.14
C HIS A 44 -11.10 9.96 9.21
N LYS A 45 -11.65 9.43 10.31
CA LYS A 45 -10.85 8.75 11.35
C LYS A 45 -10.35 7.41 10.81
N GLU A 46 -9.22 6.94 11.34
CA GLU A 46 -8.61 5.65 10.96
C GLU A 46 -9.60 4.47 11.04
N ASN A 47 -10.43 4.43 12.08
CA ASN A 47 -11.44 3.38 12.26
C ASN A 47 -12.49 3.34 11.12
N PHE A 48 -12.70 4.46 10.41
CA PHE A 48 -13.57 4.50 9.24
C PHE A 48 -12.87 3.87 8.04
N TYR A 49 -11.58 4.17 7.84
CA TYR A 49 -10.80 3.51 6.78
C TYR A 49 -10.63 2.01 7.03
N GLN A 50 -10.40 1.57 8.27
CA GLN A 50 -10.34 0.14 8.60
C GLN A 50 -11.61 -0.59 8.15
N LYS A 51 -12.78 -0.03 8.46
CA LYS A 51 -14.07 -0.59 8.04
C LYS A 51 -14.26 -0.58 6.53
N ALA A 52 -13.86 0.50 5.86
CA ALA A 52 -13.95 0.60 4.40
C ALA A 52 -13.02 -0.42 3.70
N VAL A 53 -11.79 -0.59 4.18
CA VAL A 53 -10.86 -1.62 3.68
C VAL A 53 -11.41 -3.03 3.92
N ALA A 54 -11.94 -3.29 5.12
CA ALA A 54 -12.57 -4.57 5.43
C ALA A 54 -13.78 -4.87 4.52
N GLN A 55 -14.54 -3.84 4.14
CA GLN A 55 -15.63 -3.98 3.17
C GLN A 55 -15.09 -4.33 1.78
N ASP A 56 -14.16 -3.55 1.23
CA ASP A 56 -13.60 -3.81 -0.11
C ASP A 56 -12.87 -5.16 -0.19
N PHE A 57 -12.22 -5.61 0.89
CA PHE A 57 -11.64 -6.95 0.96
C PHE A 57 -12.71 -8.06 0.90
N LYS A 58 -13.86 -7.88 1.56
CA LYS A 58 -14.98 -8.83 1.45
C LYS A 58 -15.57 -8.86 0.04
N GLU A 59 -15.68 -7.70 -0.61
CA GLU A 59 -16.20 -7.59 -1.99
C GLU A 59 -15.27 -8.27 -3.01
N ASP A 60 -13.96 -8.22 -2.79
CA ASP A 60 -12.94 -8.85 -3.65
C ASP A 60 -12.66 -10.33 -3.32
N ASP A 61 -13.46 -10.95 -2.44
CA ASP A 61 -13.25 -12.28 -1.85
C ASP A 61 -11.79 -12.48 -1.39
N PHE A 62 -11.25 -11.43 -0.77
CA PHE A 62 -9.86 -11.38 -0.33
C PHE A 62 -9.77 -11.85 1.13
N PRO A 63 -8.95 -12.87 1.44
CA PRO A 63 -8.83 -13.37 2.80
C PRO A 63 -8.10 -12.36 3.70
N PHE A 64 -8.73 -11.99 4.82
CA PHE A 64 -8.14 -11.12 5.83
C PHE A 64 -8.74 -11.40 7.22
N GLU A 65 -8.10 -10.85 8.26
CA GLU A 65 -8.56 -10.81 9.65
C GLU A 65 -8.58 -9.34 10.10
N GLU A 66 -9.58 -8.95 10.89
CA GLU A 66 -9.83 -7.56 11.32
C GLU A 66 -9.24 -7.24 12.69
#